data_AF-A0A9P7BTR9-F1
#
_entry.id   AF-A0A9P7BTR9-F1
#
_cell.length_a   1.000
_cell.length_b   1.000
_cell.length_c   1.000
_cell.angle_alpha   90.00
_cell.angle_beta   90.00
_cell.angle_gamma   90.00
#
_symmetry.space_group_name_H-M   'P 1'
#
loop_
_entity.id
_entity.type
_entity.pdbx_description
1 polymer ?
#
loop_
_entity_poly.entity_id
_entity_poly.type
_entity_poly.pdbx_seq_one_letter_code
_entity_poly.pdbx_strand_id
1 'polypeptide(L)'
;MEARTAELARKTNETDIKVAINLDDKMNQKININTGIGFLDHMYHALAKHGGWSLDLSCQGDLHIDDHHTAEDTGIALGMAFKQALGVPKGIQRFGNAYCPLDEALSRAVVDISGRPFADINLDLKREKIGELSTEMIPHVLQSFAGAAGITLHVDVLKGQNDHHKAESAFKALAVAIKQAVSRTGTDDIPSTKEVTGLLTVLVIALYYLFHLPFAKKCLFLSYEISDNQYGKGYDDVYYVGYWAVTLTCLRASAMKFIFLPLGQWWGMNGLKRQRYAEQGWMFSYYIIFWLIGMWIMYNAPHWMNTAHYWIDYPHLMMSKQMKMYYLLQLAFWIQQMYTIHVEKRRKDYEAMVTHHFITITLLVSSYATNFTRIGNAVLCCMDLCDVFLSLAKILKYMGYTTLCDFVFALFAVSWPITRHVLFSIIIWATAVEPSQYLDMKWEPEKGKYFTPLTQKIYISLFLALNMIMVYWFIMIVNVIIRVSQGKNAEDTRSDDEDEAVELEKDKVKKM
;
A
#
# COMPACT_ATOMS: atom_id res chain seq x y z
N MET A 1 -13.70 1.15 23.99
CA MET A 1 -12.40 0.64 23.51
C MET A 1 -12.39 -0.85 23.74
N GLU A 2 -11.85 -1.62 22.80
CA GLU A 2 -11.71 -3.07 22.94
C GLU A 2 -10.84 -3.42 24.16
N ALA A 3 -11.13 -4.57 24.77
CA ALA A 3 -10.37 -5.09 25.90
C ALA A 3 -9.02 -5.63 25.41
N ARG A 4 -7.95 -5.35 26.15
CA ARG A 4 -6.61 -5.87 25.87
C ARG A 4 -6.49 -7.31 26.37
N THR A 5 -6.65 -8.26 25.47
CA THR A 5 -6.69 -9.70 25.76
C THR A 5 -5.71 -10.50 24.92
N ALA A 6 -5.20 -11.60 25.47
CA ALA A 6 -4.44 -12.59 24.71
C ALA A 6 -4.63 -13.99 25.26
N GLU A 7 -4.52 -14.98 24.38
CA GLU A 7 -4.43 -16.40 24.70
C GLU A 7 -3.18 -16.97 24.03
N LEU A 8 -2.41 -17.76 24.78
CA LEU A 8 -1.15 -18.32 24.35
C LEU A 8 -0.99 -19.74 24.91
N ALA A 9 -0.46 -20.63 24.08
CA ALA A 9 -0.01 -21.94 24.49
C ALA A 9 1.47 -22.10 24.12
N ARG A 10 2.29 -22.60 25.05
CA ARG A 10 3.72 -22.85 24.87
C ARG A 10 4.03 -24.25 25.35
N LYS A 11 4.67 -25.05 24.50
CA LYS A 11 5.04 -26.43 24.82
C LYS A 11 6.49 -26.71 24.46
N THR A 12 7.23 -27.26 25.41
CA THR A 12 8.58 -27.82 25.24
C THR A 12 8.58 -29.28 25.68
N ASN A 13 9.76 -29.90 25.74
CA ASN A 13 9.91 -31.22 26.36
C ASN A 13 9.85 -31.16 27.89
N GLU A 14 10.00 -29.99 28.49
CA GLU A 14 10.05 -29.76 29.94
C GLU A 14 8.69 -29.28 30.48
N THR A 15 7.99 -28.42 29.74
CA THR A 15 6.73 -27.78 30.19
C THR A 15 5.64 -27.72 29.10
N ASP A 16 4.37 -27.78 29.52
CA ASP A 16 3.18 -27.53 28.69
C ASP A 16 2.32 -26.47 29.39
N ILE A 17 2.25 -25.26 28.81
CA ILE A 17 1.71 -24.06 29.45
C ILE A 17 0.60 -23.45 28.60
N LYS A 18 -0.49 -23.06 29.25
CA LYS A 18 -1.56 -22.25 28.67
C LYS A 18 -1.80 -21.00 29.51
N VAL A 19 -1.89 -19.86 28.85
CA VAL A 19 -2.14 -18.56 29.49
C VAL A 19 -3.25 -17.83 28.73
N ALA A 20 -4.27 -17.37 29.44
CA ALA A 20 -5.26 -16.42 28.96
C ALA A 20 -5.27 -15.19 29.88
N ILE A 21 -5.08 -14.00 29.32
CA ILE A 21 -4.97 -12.76 30.08
C ILE A 21 -5.88 -11.67 29.52
N ASN A 22 -6.48 -10.88 30.42
CA ASN A 22 -7.16 -9.63 30.11
C ASN A 22 -6.64 -8.52 31.03
N LEU A 23 -6.02 -7.48 30.44
CA LEU A 23 -5.39 -6.39 31.18
C LEU A 23 -6.39 -5.32 31.70
N ASP A 24 -7.64 -5.35 31.22
CA ASP A 24 -8.63 -4.27 31.44
C ASP A 24 -9.83 -4.71 32.33
N ASP A 25 -9.78 -5.86 32.97
CA ASP A 25 -10.91 -6.46 33.72
C ASP A 25 -10.95 -6.08 35.21
N LYS A 26 -10.98 -4.78 35.52
CA LYS A 26 -10.87 -4.30 36.92
C LYS A 26 -12.04 -4.67 37.83
N MET A 27 -13.24 -4.84 37.25
CA MET A 27 -14.49 -5.02 38.03
C MET A 27 -14.93 -6.48 38.15
N ASN A 28 -14.53 -7.37 37.23
CA ASN A 28 -14.96 -8.77 37.19
C ASN A 28 -13.78 -9.74 37.08
N GLN A 29 -12.67 -9.40 37.75
CA GLN A 29 -11.43 -10.20 37.73
C GLN A 29 -11.70 -11.69 37.99
N LYS A 30 -11.30 -12.54 37.04
CA LYS A 30 -11.23 -13.99 37.19
C LYS A 30 -9.76 -14.40 37.19
N ILE A 31 -9.30 -14.94 38.30
CA ILE A 31 -7.89 -15.32 38.49
C ILE A 31 -7.85 -16.80 38.87
N ASN A 32 -7.31 -17.63 37.98
CA ASN A 32 -7.17 -19.06 38.15
C ASN A 32 -5.75 -19.45 37.76
N ILE A 33 -4.92 -19.84 38.73
CA ILE A 33 -3.50 -20.11 38.53
C ILE A 33 -3.20 -21.51 39.03
N ASN A 34 -2.55 -22.31 38.19
CA ASN A 34 -2.07 -23.63 38.54
C ASN A 34 -0.74 -23.90 37.82
N THR A 35 0.36 -23.50 38.46
CA THR A 35 1.72 -23.78 37.98
C THR A 35 2.24 -25.14 38.44
N GLY A 36 1.60 -25.72 39.47
CA GLY A 36 2.14 -26.86 40.24
C GLY A 36 3.04 -26.44 41.40
N ILE A 37 3.38 -25.15 41.55
CA ILE A 37 4.18 -24.60 42.65
C ILE A 37 3.33 -23.59 43.42
N GLY A 38 2.81 -23.99 44.59
CA GLY A 38 1.81 -23.20 45.32
C GLY A 38 2.24 -21.78 45.72
N PHE A 39 3.52 -21.55 46.00
CA PHE A 39 3.99 -20.20 46.31
C PHE A 39 4.09 -19.31 45.05
N LEU A 40 4.43 -19.89 43.89
CA LEU A 40 4.42 -19.17 42.61
C LEU A 40 2.98 -18.83 42.18
N ASP A 41 2.04 -19.75 42.41
CA ASP A 41 0.61 -19.51 42.19
C ASP A 41 0.13 -18.30 43.00
N HIS A 42 0.53 -18.22 44.26
CA HIS A 42 0.24 -17.07 45.14
C HIS A 42 0.86 -15.77 44.61
N MET A 43 2.10 -15.78 44.12
CA MET A 43 2.75 -14.60 43.55
C MET A 43 2.06 -14.11 42.27
N TYR A 44 1.70 -15.00 41.35
CA TYR A 44 0.94 -14.63 40.15
C TYR A 44 -0.48 -14.20 40.47
N HIS A 45 -1.12 -14.79 41.48
CA HIS A 45 -2.41 -14.34 41.97
C HIS A 45 -2.32 -12.89 42.48
N ALA A 46 -1.32 -12.57 43.31
CA ALA A 46 -1.08 -11.21 43.79
C ALA A 46 -0.81 -10.23 42.64
N LEU A 47 0.00 -10.65 41.66
CA LEU A 47 0.30 -9.86 40.46
C LEU A 47 -0.97 -9.51 39.68
N ALA A 48 -1.78 -10.51 39.34
CA ALA A 48 -3.03 -10.30 38.60
C ALA A 48 -4.03 -9.47 39.41
N LYS A 49 -4.17 -9.78 40.71
CA LYS A 49 -5.12 -9.11 41.60
C LYS A 49 -4.85 -7.61 41.68
N HIS A 50 -3.63 -7.23 42.01
CA HIS A 50 -3.25 -5.83 42.18
C HIS A 50 -3.03 -5.11 40.83
N GLY A 51 -2.70 -5.85 39.77
CA GLY A 51 -2.56 -5.35 38.39
C GLY A 51 -3.89 -5.00 37.73
N GLY A 52 -5.01 -5.54 38.22
CA GLY A 52 -6.32 -5.34 37.60
C GLY A 52 -6.60 -6.31 36.45
N TRP A 53 -5.98 -7.49 36.46
CA TRP A 53 -6.09 -8.47 35.38
C TRP A 53 -7.12 -9.56 35.69
N SER A 54 -7.69 -10.14 34.64
CA SER A 54 -8.15 -11.53 34.66
C SER A 54 -7.04 -12.40 34.07
N LEU A 55 -6.73 -13.51 34.73
CA LEU A 55 -5.63 -14.39 34.38
C LEU A 55 -6.02 -15.85 34.62
N ASP A 56 -6.01 -16.65 33.56
CA ASP A 56 -6.05 -18.11 33.62
C ASP A 56 -4.68 -18.63 33.18
N LEU A 57 -3.97 -19.32 34.07
CA LEU A 57 -2.65 -19.87 33.81
C LEU A 57 -2.57 -21.30 34.31
N SER A 58 -2.26 -22.23 33.42
CA SER A 58 -2.00 -23.63 33.75
C SER A 58 -0.65 -24.07 33.20
N CYS A 59 0.09 -24.86 33.98
CA CYS A 59 1.36 -25.46 33.59
C CYS A 59 1.39 -26.93 34.02
N GLN A 60 1.84 -27.79 33.12
CA GLN A 60 2.32 -29.12 33.45
C GLN A 60 3.83 -29.15 33.18
N GLY A 61 4.62 -29.15 34.26
CA GLY A 61 6.08 -29.15 34.19
C GLY A 61 6.72 -30.37 34.84
N ASP A 62 8.03 -30.47 34.69
CA ASP A 62 8.91 -31.54 35.17
C ASP A 62 9.35 -31.37 36.63
N LEU A 63 8.43 -31.04 37.54
CA LEU A 63 8.68 -30.77 38.98
C LEU A 63 9.38 -31.90 39.76
N HIS A 64 9.55 -33.08 39.16
CA HIS A 64 10.33 -34.18 39.70
C HIS A 64 11.86 -33.99 39.54
N ILE A 65 12.28 -33.06 38.67
CA ILE A 65 13.67 -32.62 38.50
C ILE A 65 13.93 -31.50 39.52
N ASP A 66 13.33 -30.33 39.30
CA ASP A 66 13.31 -29.17 40.21
C ASP A 66 12.17 -28.20 39.81
N ASP A 67 12.14 -27.01 40.42
CA ASP A 67 11.16 -25.95 40.11
C ASP A 67 11.57 -25.01 38.97
N HIS A 68 12.78 -25.17 38.41
CA HIS A 68 13.41 -24.18 37.53
C HIS A 68 12.65 -23.99 36.23
N HIS A 69 12.50 -25.05 35.42
CA HIS A 69 11.87 -24.95 34.10
C HIS A 69 10.41 -24.49 34.23
N THR A 70 9.70 -24.99 35.24
CA THR A 70 8.31 -24.59 35.50
C THR A 70 8.20 -23.10 35.85
N ALA A 71 9.05 -22.61 36.75
CA ALA A 71 9.02 -21.19 37.14
C ALA A 71 9.48 -20.27 35.99
N GLU A 72 10.59 -20.59 35.32
CA GLU A 72 11.07 -19.83 34.17
C GLU A 72 10.03 -19.76 33.05
N ASP A 73 9.56 -20.90 32.58
CA ASP A 73 8.71 -20.96 31.39
C ASP A 73 7.33 -20.35 31.63
N THR A 74 6.80 -20.41 32.85
CA THR A 74 5.57 -19.69 33.20
C THR A 74 5.80 -18.18 33.21
N GLY A 75 6.97 -17.72 33.65
CA GLY A 75 7.38 -16.31 33.54
C GLY A 75 7.47 -15.84 32.08
N ILE A 76 8.10 -16.65 31.22
CA ILE A 76 8.19 -16.41 29.77
C ILE A 76 6.80 -16.35 29.15
N ALA A 77 5.97 -17.36 29.38
CA ALA A 77 4.63 -17.46 28.78
C ALA A 77 3.73 -16.29 29.22
N LEU A 78 3.78 -15.92 30.50
CA LEU A 78 3.05 -14.76 31.03
C LEU A 78 3.54 -13.45 30.40
N GLY A 79 4.85 -13.28 30.23
CA GLY A 79 5.43 -12.11 29.56
C GLY A 79 5.01 -12.00 28.09
N MET A 80 5.02 -13.12 27.35
CA MET A 80 4.54 -13.17 25.97
C MET A 80 3.05 -12.82 25.87
N ALA A 81 2.21 -13.41 26.73
CA ALA A 81 0.78 -13.12 26.77
C ALA A 81 0.51 -11.66 27.12
N PHE A 82 1.24 -11.09 28.08
CA PHE A 82 1.16 -9.67 28.44
C PHE A 82 1.49 -8.76 27.24
N LYS A 83 2.60 -9.04 26.53
CA LYS A 83 3.00 -8.28 25.34
C LYS A 83 1.96 -8.35 24.23
N GLN A 84 1.42 -9.54 23.98
CA GLN A 84 0.39 -9.74 22.96
C GLN A 84 -0.91 -9.02 23.32
N ALA A 85 -1.34 -9.08 24.59
CA ALA A 85 -2.52 -8.36 25.06
C ALA A 85 -2.34 -6.85 25.00
N LEU A 86 -1.14 -6.34 25.30
CA LEU A 86 -0.83 -4.91 25.25
C LEU A 86 -0.83 -4.37 23.81
N GLY A 87 -0.35 -5.16 22.85
CA GLY A 87 -0.29 -4.78 21.44
C GLY A 87 0.69 -3.63 21.18
N VAL A 88 0.31 -2.71 20.27
CA VAL A 88 1.10 -1.50 20.03
C VAL A 88 0.98 -0.59 21.27
N PRO A 89 2.08 -0.17 21.90
CA PRO A 89 2.08 0.62 23.14
C PRO A 89 1.70 2.10 22.87
N LYS A 90 0.50 2.30 22.33
CA LYS A 90 -0.07 3.58 21.92
C LYS A 90 -1.12 4.01 22.93
N GLY A 91 -1.13 5.29 23.29
CA GLY A 91 -2.11 5.86 24.20
C GLY A 91 -2.01 5.37 25.64
N ILE A 92 -0.83 4.90 26.07
CA ILE A 92 -0.55 4.45 27.44
C ILE A 92 0.43 5.40 28.16
N GLN A 93 0.48 5.34 29.49
CA GLN A 93 1.43 6.15 30.28
C GLN A 93 2.90 5.76 30.04
N ARG A 94 3.14 4.53 29.58
CA ARG A 94 4.46 3.91 29.34
C ARG A 94 5.29 3.68 30.60
N PHE A 95 5.37 4.66 31.49
CA PHE A 95 6.12 4.57 32.74
C PHE A 95 5.17 4.32 33.91
N GLY A 96 5.61 3.47 34.84
CA GLY A 96 4.92 3.24 36.10
C GLY A 96 5.90 2.95 37.23
N ASN A 97 5.55 3.34 38.45
CA ASN A 97 6.32 3.04 39.63
C ASN A 97 5.41 2.86 40.85
N ALA A 98 5.82 2.02 41.77
CA ALA A 98 5.07 1.82 43.01
C ALA A 98 5.97 1.36 44.15
N TYR A 99 5.53 1.70 45.36
CA TYR A 99 6.05 1.15 46.61
C TYR A 99 4.93 0.37 47.28
N CYS A 100 5.19 -0.86 47.69
CA CYS A 100 4.21 -1.67 48.40
C CYS A 100 4.87 -2.30 49.63
N PRO A 101 4.30 -2.11 50.83
CA PRO A 101 4.72 -2.84 52.01
C PRO A 101 4.04 -4.20 52.10
N LEU A 102 4.62 -5.08 52.90
CA LEU A 102 3.92 -6.18 53.55
C LEU A 102 4.54 -6.34 54.93
N ASP A 103 3.77 -5.97 55.95
CA ASP A 103 4.23 -5.84 57.34
C ASP A 103 5.56 -5.06 57.44
N GLU A 104 6.65 -5.71 57.85
CA GLU A 104 7.96 -5.10 58.01
C GLU A 104 8.73 -4.92 56.69
N ALA A 105 8.32 -5.62 55.63
CA ALA A 105 8.94 -5.54 54.32
C ALA A 105 8.42 -4.36 53.49
N LEU A 106 9.28 -3.79 52.66
CA LEU A 106 8.94 -2.72 51.72
C LEU A 106 9.69 -2.94 50.42
N SER A 107 8.95 -2.98 49.31
CA SER A 107 9.51 -3.12 47.97
C SER A 107 9.11 -1.98 47.05
N ARG A 108 9.98 -1.69 46.08
CA ARG A 108 9.78 -0.74 44.99
C ARG A 108 9.82 -1.49 43.66
N ALA A 109 8.94 -1.14 42.73
CA ALA A 109 9.06 -1.54 41.33
C ALA A 109 8.96 -0.32 40.39
N VAL A 110 9.72 -0.32 39.31
CA VAL A 110 9.71 0.69 38.24
C VAL A 110 9.66 -0.02 36.88
N VAL A 111 8.74 0.41 36.03
CA VAL A 111 8.45 -0.20 34.72
C VAL A 111 8.51 0.86 33.62
N ASP A 112 9.20 0.55 32.53
CA ASP A 112 9.12 1.25 31.23
C ASP A 112 8.68 0.25 30.15
N ILE A 113 7.49 0.47 29.55
CA ILE A 113 7.02 -0.25 28.36
C ILE A 113 7.83 0.22 27.15
N SER A 114 9.06 -0.26 27.08
CA SER A 114 10.12 0.36 26.31
C SER A 114 10.42 -0.33 24.97
N GLY A 115 9.91 -1.56 24.79
CA GLY A 115 10.31 -2.47 23.73
C GLY A 115 11.72 -3.07 23.91
N ARG A 116 12.42 -2.73 24.99
CA ARG A 116 13.79 -3.17 25.29
C ARG A 116 13.78 -4.09 26.51
N PRO A 117 14.06 -5.40 26.34
CA PRO A 117 14.10 -6.34 27.44
C PRO A 117 15.27 -6.03 28.37
N PHE A 118 14.97 -5.69 29.61
CA PHE A 118 15.98 -5.46 30.65
C PHE A 118 15.34 -5.66 32.03
N ALA A 119 16.06 -6.31 32.94
CA ALA A 119 15.61 -6.50 34.31
C ALA A 119 16.77 -6.36 35.30
N ASP A 120 16.54 -5.60 36.35
CA ASP A 120 17.46 -5.45 37.50
C ASP A 120 16.66 -5.71 38.77
N ILE A 121 16.93 -6.85 39.41
CA ILE A 121 16.06 -7.42 40.45
C ILE A 121 16.90 -7.69 41.70
N ASN A 122 16.68 -6.90 42.75
CA ASN A 122 17.41 -7.00 44.02
C ASN A 122 16.44 -7.23 45.18
N LEU A 123 16.29 -8.49 45.60
CA LEU A 123 15.31 -8.88 46.62
C LEU A 123 15.93 -9.24 47.98
N ASP A 124 17.25 -9.42 48.05
CA ASP A 124 18.00 -9.85 49.23
C ASP A 124 17.32 -10.96 50.07
N LEU A 125 16.89 -12.04 49.39
CA LEU A 125 16.27 -13.20 50.03
C LEU A 125 17.34 -14.06 50.70
N LYS A 126 17.06 -14.57 51.92
CA LYS A 126 18.03 -15.30 52.74
C LYS A 126 17.72 -16.80 52.85
N ARG A 127 16.45 -17.18 52.77
CA ARG A 127 15.98 -18.56 52.73
C ARG A 127 16.34 -19.20 51.40
N GLU A 128 16.53 -20.51 51.41
CA GLU A 128 16.72 -21.31 50.19
C GLU A 128 15.40 -21.52 49.44
N LYS A 129 14.30 -21.75 50.16
CA LYS A 129 12.96 -21.94 49.60
C LYS A 129 11.86 -21.23 50.40
N ILE A 130 10.78 -20.87 49.71
CA ILE A 130 9.51 -20.43 50.31
C ILE A 130 8.40 -21.36 49.79
N GLY A 131 7.93 -22.26 50.67
CA GLY A 131 7.17 -23.42 50.21
C GLY A 131 8.04 -24.27 49.29
N GLU A 132 7.50 -24.63 48.12
CA GLU A 132 8.21 -25.43 47.11
C GLU A 132 9.05 -24.60 46.12
N LEU A 133 8.90 -23.27 46.11
CA LEU A 133 9.64 -22.39 45.20
C LEU A 133 11.03 -22.06 45.78
N SER A 134 12.08 -22.33 45.02
CA SER A 134 13.43 -21.88 45.32
C SER A 134 13.54 -20.36 45.20
N THR A 135 14.21 -19.71 46.16
CA THR A 135 14.24 -18.25 46.23
C THR A 135 15.04 -17.62 45.11
N GLU A 136 15.97 -18.35 44.50
CA GLU A 136 16.68 -17.92 43.29
C GLU A 136 15.78 -17.82 42.05
N MET A 137 14.69 -18.58 42.01
CA MET A 137 13.73 -18.51 40.91
C MET A 137 12.81 -17.31 40.98
N ILE A 138 12.67 -16.66 42.13
CA ILE A 138 11.86 -15.45 42.27
C ILE A 138 12.41 -14.29 41.39
N PRO A 139 13.70 -13.90 41.48
CA PRO A 139 14.24 -12.93 40.54
C PRO A 139 14.28 -13.46 39.10
N HIS A 140 14.53 -14.76 38.89
CA HIS A 140 14.55 -15.36 37.54
C HIS A 140 13.20 -15.24 36.83
N VAL A 141 12.09 -15.53 37.52
CA VAL A 141 10.72 -15.34 37.00
C VAL A 141 10.48 -13.90 36.54
N LEU A 142 10.92 -12.92 37.33
CA LEU A 142 10.76 -11.50 37.00
C LEU A 142 11.63 -11.09 35.79
N GLN A 143 12.84 -11.63 35.69
CA GLN A 143 13.73 -11.43 34.54
C GLN A 143 13.13 -12.04 33.27
N SER A 144 12.67 -13.29 33.34
CA SER A 144 12.02 -14.00 32.24
C SER A 144 10.74 -13.30 31.77
N PHE A 145 9.92 -12.84 32.72
CA PHE A 145 8.73 -12.03 32.42
C PHE A 145 9.12 -10.74 31.67
N ALA A 146 10.07 -9.96 32.19
CA ALA A 146 10.50 -8.71 31.56
C ALA A 146 11.11 -8.92 30.16
N GLY A 147 11.91 -9.98 30.02
CA GLY A 147 12.51 -10.40 28.76
C GLY A 147 11.45 -10.71 27.70
N ALA A 148 10.49 -11.59 28.04
CA ALA A 148 9.42 -11.98 27.12
C ALA A 148 8.41 -10.86 26.85
N ALA A 149 8.10 -10.04 27.86
CA ALA A 149 7.23 -8.87 27.72
C ALA A 149 7.87 -7.75 26.87
N GLY A 150 9.21 -7.74 26.75
CA GLY A 150 9.96 -6.69 26.06
C GLY A 150 9.92 -5.35 26.79
N ILE A 151 9.98 -5.39 28.13
CA ILE A 151 9.93 -4.20 28.99
C ILE A 151 11.23 -4.03 29.77
N THR A 152 11.44 -2.82 30.27
CA THR A 152 12.51 -2.52 31.22
C THR A 152 11.92 -2.52 32.63
N LEU A 153 12.48 -3.34 33.51
CA LEU A 153 11.98 -3.59 34.85
C LEU A 153 13.08 -3.41 35.91
N HIS A 154 12.79 -2.64 36.96
CA HIS A 154 13.59 -2.61 38.19
C HIS A 154 12.72 -3.01 39.38
N VAL A 155 13.21 -3.90 40.23
CA VAL A 155 12.52 -4.31 41.47
C VAL A 155 13.51 -4.40 42.62
N ASP A 156 13.25 -3.65 43.69
CA ASP A 156 14.11 -3.57 44.87
C ASP A 156 13.31 -3.86 46.14
N VAL A 157 13.80 -4.78 46.98
CA VAL A 157 13.38 -4.86 48.38
C VAL A 157 14.25 -3.89 49.17
N LEU A 158 13.63 -2.84 49.71
CA LEU A 158 14.34 -1.77 50.43
C LEU A 158 14.61 -2.15 51.89
N LYS A 159 13.73 -2.95 52.48
CA LYS A 159 13.83 -3.50 53.83
C LYS A 159 12.88 -4.68 53.99
N GLY A 160 13.16 -5.55 54.95
CA GLY A 160 12.30 -6.68 55.31
C GLY A 160 13.11 -7.77 56.03
N GLN A 161 12.46 -8.59 56.84
CA GLN A 161 13.12 -9.70 57.54
C GLN A 161 12.58 -11.06 57.07
N ASN A 162 11.28 -11.14 56.79
CA ASN A 162 10.63 -12.35 56.29
C ASN A 162 10.64 -12.38 54.75
N ASP A 163 11.26 -13.41 54.16
CA ASP A 163 11.38 -13.50 52.70
C ASP A 163 10.04 -13.72 51.97
N HIS A 164 9.02 -14.28 52.63
CA HIS A 164 7.65 -14.28 52.08
C HIS A 164 7.18 -12.85 51.91
N HIS A 165 7.33 -12.03 52.95
CA HIS A 165 6.88 -10.63 52.93
C HIS A 165 7.66 -9.81 51.90
N LYS A 166 8.97 -10.06 51.77
CA LYS A 166 9.81 -9.45 50.72
C LYS A 166 9.32 -9.82 49.32
N ALA A 167 9.17 -11.12 49.03
CA ALA A 167 8.72 -11.59 47.72
C ALA A 167 7.32 -11.08 47.36
N GLU A 168 6.35 -11.22 48.27
CA GLU A 168 4.98 -10.80 48.00
C GLU A 168 4.86 -9.27 47.87
N SER A 169 5.58 -8.49 48.68
CA SER A 169 5.61 -7.03 48.53
C SER A 169 6.22 -6.60 47.21
N ALA A 170 7.23 -7.32 46.69
CA ALA A 170 7.83 -7.07 45.38
C ALA A 170 6.86 -7.34 44.23
N PHE A 171 6.12 -8.47 44.25
CA PHE A 171 5.08 -8.75 43.25
C PHE A 171 3.92 -7.75 43.32
N LYS A 172 3.52 -7.31 44.52
CA LYS A 172 2.51 -6.23 44.69
C LYS A 172 2.99 -4.90 44.11
N ALA A 173 4.25 -4.51 44.38
CA ALA A 173 4.83 -3.30 43.83
C ALA A 173 4.86 -3.36 42.30
N LEU A 174 5.30 -4.50 41.73
CA LEU A 174 5.28 -4.71 40.29
C LEU A 174 3.88 -4.58 39.69
N ALA A 175 2.88 -5.22 40.31
CA ALA A 175 1.50 -5.17 39.87
C ALA A 175 0.97 -3.74 39.75
N VAL A 176 1.21 -2.92 40.77
CA VAL A 176 0.77 -1.52 40.80
C VAL A 176 1.53 -0.68 39.79
N ALA A 177 2.85 -0.89 39.66
CA ALA A 177 3.67 -0.19 38.67
C ALA A 177 3.23 -0.51 37.23
N ILE A 178 2.99 -1.78 36.89
CA ILE A 178 2.49 -2.16 35.57
C ILE A 178 1.11 -1.55 35.32
N LYS A 179 0.20 -1.62 36.30
CA LYS A 179 -1.14 -1.03 36.18
C LYS A 179 -1.08 0.46 35.85
N GLN A 180 -0.14 1.20 36.43
CA GLN A 180 0.11 2.59 36.07
C GLN A 180 0.66 2.70 34.64
N ALA A 181 1.71 1.96 34.30
CA ALA A 181 2.39 2.02 33.00
C ALA A 181 1.45 1.73 31.81
N VAL A 182 0.54 0.77 31.97
CA VAL A 182 -0.44 0.38 30.94
C VAL A 182 -1.74 1.18 31.00
N SER A 183 -1.88 2.13 31.92
CA SER A 183 -3.07 2.97 32.01
C SER A 183 -3.17 3.86 30.79
N ARG A 184 -4.39 3.97 30.25
CA ARG A 184 -4.66 4.77 29.06
C ARG A 184 -4.58 6.26 29.38
N THR A 185 -3.93 7.04 28.52
CA THR A 185 -3.81 8.51 28.66
C THR A 185 -5.02 9.24 28.09
N GLY A 186 -5.87 8.55 27.32
CA GLY A 186 -6.98 9.16 26.57
C GLY A 186 -6.56 9.78 25.23
N THR A 187 -5.26 9.72 24.90
CA THR A 187 -4.72 10.13 23.60
C THR A 187 -4.33 8.90 22.79
N ASP A 188 -4.10 9.10 21.50
CA ASP A 188 -3.63 8.06 20.58
C ASP A 188 -2.15 8.33 20.20
N ASP A 189 -1.36 8.87 21.12
CA ASP A 189 0.04 9.17 20.90
C ASP A 189 0.93 7.97 21.27
N ILE A 190 2.07 7.82 20.60
CA ILE A 190 3.10 6.87 21.00
C ILE A 190 4.10 7.63 21.88
N PRO A 191 4.23 7.29 23.18
CA PRO A 191 5.04 8.07 24.12
C PRO A 191 6.54 7.83 23.93
N SER A 192 7.10 8.16 22.76
CA SER A 192 8.50 7.95 22.38
C SER A 192 9.01 9.07 21.47
N THR A 193 10.23 9.55 21.74
CA THR A 193 10.90 10.57 20.91
C THR A 193 11.59 10.01 19.66
N LYS A 194 11.64 8.68 19.49
CA LYS A 194 12.51 8.01 18.50
C LYS A 194 11.78 7.34 17.32
N GLU A 195 10.47 7.19 17.33
CA GLU A 195 9.80 6.23 16.42
C GLU A 195 9.70 6.63 14.93
N VAL A 196 10.23 7.78 14.52
CA VAL A 196 10.21 8.20 13.10
C VAL A 196 11.59 8.20 12.42
N THR A 197 12.71 8.13 13.16
CA THR A 197 14.04 8.44 12.58
C THR A 197 14.90 7.23 12.22
N GLY A 198 14.79 6.10 12.92
CA GLY A 198 15.67 4.93 12.69
C GLY A 198 15.43 4.26 11.32
N LEU A 199 14.17 3.94 11.01
CA LEU A 199 13.80 3.31 9.74
C LEU A 199 14.07 4.24 8.55
N LEU A 200 13.79 5.54 8.72
CA LEU A 200 14.00 6.56 7.70
C LEU A 200 15.49 6.71 7.38
N THR A 201 16.38 6.65 8.37
CA THR A 201 17.83 6.78 8.17
C THR A 201 18.40 5.58 7.40
N VAL A 202 18.00 4.36 7.77
CA VAL A 202 18.40 3.15 7.03
C VAL A 202 17.85 3.16 5.61
N LEU A 203 16.59 3.60 5.43
CA LEU A 203 15.97 3.75 4.11
C LEU A 203 16.69 4.80 3.27
N VAL A 204 17.07 5.95 3.85
CA VAL A 204 17.79 7.03 3.16
C VAL A 204 19.19 6.57 2.75
N ILE A 205 19.91 5.83 3.60
CA ILE A 205 21.22 5.26 3.27
C ILE A 205 21.07 4.19 2.17
N ALA A 206 20.10 3.28 2.30
CA ALA A 206 19.83 2.26 1.29
C ALA A 206 19.45 2.88 -0.06
N LEU A 207 18.59 3.89 -0.05
CA LEU A 207 18.21 4.66 -1.23
C LEU A 207 19.43 5.37 -1.82
N TYR A 208 20.28 6.02 -1.01
CA TYR A 208 21.50 6.66 -1.47
C TYR A 208 22.40 5.69 -2.24
N TYR A 209 22.68 4.50 -1.68
CA TYR A 209 23.47 3.48 -2.38
C TYR A 209 22.77 2.92 -3.62
N LEU A 210 21.44 2.74 -3.57
CA LEU A 210 20.64 2.33 -4.72
C LEU A 210 20.73 3.34 -5.87
N PHE A 211 20.64 4.65 -5.57
CA PHE A 211 20.72 5.74 -6.55
C PHE A 211 22.09 5.86 -7.24
N HIS A 212 23.16 5.33 -6.63
CA HIS A 212 24.52 5.36 -7.19
C HIS A 212 24.90 4.11 -7.99
N LEU A 213 24.01 3.11 -8.08
CA LEU A 213 24.25 1.96 -8.95
C LEU A 213 24.15 2.40 -10.43
N PRO A 214 25.12 2.03 -11.30
CA PRO A 214 25.09 2.38 -12.72
C PRO A 214 23.80 1.96 -13.43
N PHE A 215 23.20 0.84 -13.01
CA PHE A 215 21.91 0.36 -13.49
C PHE A 215 20.75 1.27 -13.04
N ALA A 216 20.72 1.67 -11.77
CA ALA A 216 19.67 2.53 -11.22
C ALA A 216 19.65 3.89 -11.89
N LYS A 217 20.82 4.44 -12.26
CA LYS A 217 20.88 5.71 -13.01
C LYS A 217 20.12 5.65 -14.34
N LYS A 218 20.20 4.52 -15.06
CA LYS A 218 19.49 4.29 -16.34
C LYS A 218 17.98 4.12 -16.15
N CYS A 219 17.55 3.61 -15.00
CA CYS A 219 16.13 3.44 -14.65
C CYS A 219 15.48 4.75 -14.20
N LEU A 220 16.21 5.56 -13.43
CA LEU A 220 15.66 6.70 -12.69
C LEU A 220 15.80 8.03 -13.42
N PHE A 221 16.80 8.17 -14.29
CA PHE A 221 17.09 9.39 -15.01
C PHE A 221 17.10 9.15 -16.52
N LEU A 222 16.73 10.19 -17.28
CA LEU A 222 16.78 10.14 -18.73
C LEU A 222 18.23 9.96 -19.21
N SER A 223 18.43 9.02 -20.13
CA SER A 223 19.73 8.78 -20.76
C SER A 223 19.96 9.71 -21.95
N TYR A 224 21.21 9.82 -22.43
CA TYR A 224 21.59 10.55 -23.65
C TYR A 224 21.35 12.07 -23.60
N GLU A 225 21.71 12.72 -22.51
CA GLU A 225 21.77 14.18 -22.44
C GLU A 225 22.92 14.70 -23.31
N ILE A 226 22.62 15.62 -24.23
CA ILE A 226 23.61 16.19 -25.16
C ILE A 226 24.00 17.60 -24.70
N SER A 227 23.00 18.41 -24.33
CA SER A 227 23.17 19.75 -23.77
C SER A 227 21.95 20.09 -22.91
N ASP A 228 21.95 21.26 -22.26
CA ASP A 228 20.85 21.66 -21.40
C ASP A 228 19.51 21.58 -22.14
N ASN A 229 18.60 20.77 -21.58
CA ASN A 229 17.28 20.48 -22.13
C ASN A 229 17.24 19.83 -23.55
N GLN A 230 18.33 19.24 -24.05
CA GLN A 230 18.37 18.51 -25.33
C GLN A 230 18.84 17.08 -25.15
N TYR A 231 17.99 16.13 -25.56
CA TYR A 231 18.23 14.70 -25.39
C TYR A 231 18.20 13.96 -26.73
N GLY A 232 19.14 13.04 -26.90
CA GLY A 232 19.12 12.02 -27.93
C GLY A 232 18.33 10.78 -27.50
N LYS A 233 18.52 9.67 -28.22
CA LYS A 233 17.84 8.38 -27.98
C LYS A 233 18.82 7.22 -28.06
N GLY A 234 18.52 6.12 -27.39
CA GLY A 234 19.28 4.89 -27.53
C GLY A 234 18.76 3.75 -26.66
N TYR A 235 19.46 2.62 -26.67
CA TYR A 235 19.02 1.39 -26.01
C TYR A 235 18.81 1.54 -24.50
N ASP A 236 19.55 2.43 -23.82
CA ASP A 236 19.40 2.61 -22.37
C ASP A 236 18.03 3.17 -21.97
N ASP A 237 17.27 3.76 -22.91
CA ASP A 237 15.91 4.23 -22.64
C ASP A 237 14.94 3.07 -22.29
N VAL A 238 15.26 1.82 -22.66
CA VAL A 238 14.46 0.63 -22.28
C VAL A 238 14.42 0.39 -20.77
N TYR A 239 15.52 0.70 -20.07
CA TYR A 239 15.60 0.54 -18.62
C TYR A 239 14.71 1.55 -17.90
N TYR A 240 14.64 2.77 -18.43
CA TYR A 240 13.74 3.81 -17.94
C TYR A 240 12.27 3.39 -18.12
N VAL A 241 11.91 2.92 -19.32
CA VAL A 241 10.55 2.45 -19.62
C VAL A 241 10.15 1.26 -18.73
N GLY A 242 11.02 0.25 -18.61
CA GLY A 242 10.77 -0.93 -17.78
C GLY A 242 10.62 -0.59 -16.29
N TYR A 243 11.49 0.27 -15.77
CA TYR A 243 11.40 0.75 -14.40
C TYR A 243 10.09 1.48 -14.13
N TRP A 244 9.70 2.39 -15.03
CA TRP A 244 8.47 3.15 -14.87
C TRP A 244 7.21 2.32 -15.07
N ALA A 245 7.23 1.26 -15.91
CA ALA A 245 6.11 0.34 -16.04
C ALA A 245 5.84 -0.42 -14.72
N VAL A 246 6.89 -0.89 -14.06
CA VAL A 246 6.79 -1.52 -12.72
C VAL A 246 6.37 -0.49 -11.67
N THR A 247 6.98 0.69 -11.68
CA THR A 247 6.68 1.77 -10.74
C THR A 247 5.22 2.22 -10.86
N LEU A 248 4.69 2.38 -12.08
CA LEU A 248 3.27 2.70 -12.32
C LEU A 248 2.35 1.59 -11.80
N THR A 249 2.75 0.32 -11.90
CA THR A 249 2.00 -0.80 -11.32
C THR A 249 1.92 -0.69 -9.79
N CYS A 250 3.04 -0.37 -9.13
CA CYS A 250 3.09 -0.16 -7.68
C CYS A 250 2.32 1.11 -7.25
N LEU A 251 2.43 2.20 -8.01
CA LEU A 251 1.70 3.45 -7.78
C LEU A 251 0.21 3.23 -7.92
N ARG A 252 -0.24 2.50 -8.95
CA ARG A 252 -1.64 2.09 -9.13
C ARG A 252 -2.14 1.33 -7.91
N ALA A 253 -1.45 0.26 -7.52
CA ALA A 253 -1.85 -0.56 -6.37
C ALA A 253 -1.91 0.26 -5.07
N SER A 254 -0.94 1.15 -4.86
CA SER A 254 -0.87 2.02 -3.69
C SER A 254 -2.00 3.06 -3.68
N ALA A 255 -2.22 3.75 -4.81
CA ALA A 255 -3.30 4.73 -4.94
C ALA A 255 -4.67 4.07 -4.75
N MET A 256 -4.89 2.89 -5.33
CA MET A 256 -6.12 2.13 -5.08
C MET A 256 -6.28 1.78 -3.60
N LYS A 257 -5.26 1.21 -2.96
CA LYS A 257 -5.34 0.74 -1.57
C LYS A 257 -5.46 1.87 -0.54
N PHE A 258 -4.70 2.94 -0.70
CA PHE A 258 -4.54 3.97 0.33
C PHE A 258 -5.35 5.24 0.05
N ILE A 259 -5.79 5.47 -1.19
CA ILE A 259 -6.56 6.67 -1.56
C ILE A 259 -7.99 6.27 -1.95
N PHE A 260 -8.15 5.57 -3.07
CA PHE A 260 -9.49 5.43 -3.66
C PHE A 260 -10.39 4.41 -2.96
N LEU A 261 -9.87 3.29 -2.45
CA LEU A 261 -10.68 2.34 -1.68
C LEU A 261 -11.18 2.94 -0.35
N PRO A 262 -10.35 3.63 0.47
CA PRO A 262 -10.82 4.35 1.64
C PRO A 262 -11.82 5.45 1.32
N LEU A 263 -11.59 6.25 0.27
CA LEU A 263 -12.54 7.28 -0.17
C LEU A 263 -13.87 6.68 -0.60
N GLY A 264 -13.86 5.56 -1.35
CA GLY A 264 -15.07 4.85 -1.73
C GLY A 264 -15.84 4.31 -0.52
N GLN A 265 -15.14 3.83 0.51
CA GLN A 265 -15.77 3.40 1.76
C GLN A 265 -16.38 4.57 2.53
N TRP A 266 -15.68 5.70 2.61
CA TRP A 266 -16.19 6.93 3.22
C TRP A 266 -17.47 7.41 2.52
N TRP A 267 -17.56 7.22 1.21
CA TRP A 267 -18.75 7.47 0.39
C TRP A 267 -19.84 6.38 0.47
N GLY A 268 -19.69 5.38 1.35
CA GLY A 268 -20.67 4.31 1.55
C GLY A 268 -20.69 3.22 0.47
N MET A 269 -19.67 3.13 -0.39
CA MET A 269 -19.58 2.09 -1.42
C MET A 269 -19.02 0.79 -0.85
N ASN A 270 -19.60 -0.35 -1.26
CA ASN A 270 -19.18 -1.68 -0.81
C ASN A 270 -18.93 -2.63 -1.99
N GLY A 271 -18.20 -3.73 -1.73
CA GLY A 271 -17.98 -4.81 -2.70
C GLY A 271 -17.37 -4.35 -4.03
N LEU A 272 -17.89 -4.90 -5.13
CA LEU A 272 -17.42 -4.64 -6.50
C LEU A 272 -17.53 -3.17 -6.90
N LYS A 273 -18.61 -2.49 -6.49
CA LYS A 273 -18.83 -1.05 -6.77
C LYS A 273 -17.66 -0.20 -6.26
N ARG A 274 -17.18 -0.48 -5.04
CA ARG A 274 -16.03 0.22 -4.45
C ARG A 274 -14.74 -0.05 -5.22
N GLN A 275 -14.54 -1.28 -5.68
CA GLN A 275 -13.37 -1.63 -6.49
C GLN A 275 -13.37 -0.92 -7.85
N ARG A 276 -14.51 -0.92 -8.55
CA ARG A 276 -14.67 -0.21 -9.83
C ARG A 276 -14.47 1.30 -9.71
N TYR A 277 -15.01 1.90 -8.65
CA TYR A 277 -14.73 3.29 -8.31
C TYR A 277 -13.22 3.56 -8.19
N ALA A 278 -12.50 2.68 -7.48
CA ALA A 278 -11.06 2.82 -7.31
C ALA A 278 -10.25 2.66 -8.60
N GLU A 279 -10.66 1.72 -9.47
CA GLU A 279 -10.07 1.55 -10.81
C GLU A 279 -10.24 2.83 -11.64
N GLN A 280 -11.45 3.41 -11.65
CA GLN A 280 -11.70 4.66 -12.39
C GLN A 280 -10.99 5.87 -11.77
N GLY A 281 -10.85 5.93 -10.44
CA GLY A 281 -10.07 6.96 -9.75
C GLY A 281 -8.61 7.00 -10.20
N TRP A 282 -7.97 5.83 -10.34
CA TRP A 282 -6.62 5.73 -10.87
C TRP A 282 -6.55 6.19 -12.33
N MET A 283 -7.45 5.69 -13.18
CA MET A 283 -7.47 6.04 -14.61
C MET A 283 -7.67 7.54 -14.83
N PHE A 284 -8.62 8.15 -14.11
CA PHE A 284 -8.85 9.59 -14.16
C PHE A 284 -7.60 10.38 -13.76
N SER A 285 -6.95 9.99 -12.66
CA SER A 285 -5.76 10.67 -12.15
C SER A 285 -4.60 10.60 -13.13
N TYR A 286 -4.38 9.44 -13.75
CA TYR A 286 -3.35 9.29 -14.76
C TYR A 286 -3.64 10.16 -15.99
N TYR A 287 -4.82 9.99 -16.59
CA TYR A 287 -5.13 10.67 -17.85
C TYR A 287 -5.18 12.19 -17.70
N ILE A 288 -5.74 12.74 -16.62
CA ILE A 288 -5.78 14.20 -16.48
C ILE A 288 -4.38 14.80 -16.38
N ILE A 289 -3.48 14.17 -15.63
CA ILE A 289 -2.10 14.65 -15.46
C ILE A 289 -1.33 14.57 -16.79
N PHE A 290 -1.35 13.41 -17.43
CA PHE A 290 -0.58 13.20 -18.66
C PHE A 290 -1.18 13.95 -19.86
N TRP A 291 -2.50 14.09 -19.92
CA TRP A 291 -3.13 14.92 -20.95
C TRP A 291 -2.75 16.39 -20.79
N LEU A 292 -2.77 16.95 -19.57
CA LEU A 292 -2.34 18.33 -19.33
C LEU A 292 -0.86 18.56 -19.71
N ILE A 293 0.02 17.62 -19.34
CA ILE A 293 1.45 17.68 -19.73
C ILE A 293 1.60 17.59 -21.25
N GLY A 294 0.91 16.64 -21.90
CA GLY A 294 0.93 16.46 -23.35
C GLY A 294 0.47 17.71 -24.08
N MET A 295 -0.68 18.26 -23.69
CA MET A 295 -1.23 19.50 -24.27
C MET A 295 -0.31 20.71 -24.05
N TRP A 296 0.35 20.80 -22.88
CA TRP A 296 1.36 21.84 -22.64
C TRP A 296 2.56 21.69 -23.57
N ILE A 297 3.08 20.47 -23.77
CA ILE A 297 4.16 20.22 -24.73
C ILE A 297 3.67 20.57 -26.14
N MET A 298 2.45 20.19 -26.48
CA MET A 298 1.87 20.43 -27.80
C MET A 298 1.73 21.91 -28.09
N TYR A 299 1.13 22.68 -27.18
CA TYR A 299 0.95 24.13 -27.30
C TYR A 299 2.26 24.89 -27.51
N ASN A 300 3.35 24.44 -26.87
CA ASN A 300 4.67 25.05 -26.98
C ASN A 300 5.50 24.50 -28.15
N ALA A 301 4.96 23.58 -28.95
CA ALA A 301 5.68 22.97 -30.06
C ALA A 301 5.26 23.56 -31.43
N PRO A 302 6.16 23.58 -32.42
CA PRO A 302 5.85 24.11 -33.76
C PRO A 302 4.69 23.40 -34.47
N HIS A 303 4.37 22.17 -34.07
CA HIS A 303 3.32 21.35 -34.66
C HIS A 303 1.95 21.53 -33.98
N TRP A 304 1.81 22.49 -33.06
CA TRP A 304 0.51 22.91 -32.56
C TRP A 304 -0.35 23.45 -33.70
N MET A 305 -1.44 22.75 -34.03
CA MET A 305 -2.38 23.13 -35.09
C MET A 305 -1.74 23.33 -36.48
N ASN A 306 -0.53 22.80 -36.71
CA ASN A 306 0.18 22.88 -37.99
C ASN A 306 0.93 21.57 -38.27
N THR A 307 0.33 20.71 -39.09
CA THR A 307 0.82 19.37 -39.41
C THR A 307 2.08 19.37 -40.28
N ALA A 308 2.37 20.44 -41.02
CA ALA A 308 3.59 20.55 -41.83
C ALA A 308 4.86 20.37 -40.97
N HIS A 309 4.83 20.82 -39.70
CA HIS A 309 5.95 20.66 -38.77
C HIS A 309 6.15 19.23 -38.26
N TYR A 310 5.33 18.26 -38.67
CA TYR A 310 5.68 16.84 -38.58
C TYR A 310 6.84 16.48 -39.51
N TRP A 311 7.01 17.21 -40.62
CA TRP A 311 7.95 16.89 -41.69
C TRP A 311 9.03 17.95 -41.88
N ILE A 312 8.71 19.23 -41.63
CA ILE A 312 9.71 20.30 -41.63
C ILE A 312 10.81 19.95 -40.62
N ASP A 313 12.06 20.02 -41.08
CA ASP A 313 13.28 19.67 -40.36
C ASP A 313 13.37 18.20 -39.90
N TYR A 314 12.60 17.29 -40.51
CA TYR A 314 12.79 15.86 -40.30
C TYR A 314 14.13 15.41 -40.92
N PRO A 315 14.96 14.61 -40.22
CA PRO A 315 14.66 13.92 -38.96
C PRO A 315 14.91 14.75 -37.69
N HIS A 316 13.96 14.68 -36.75
CA HIS A 316 14.08 15.32 -35.43
C HIS A 316 14.93 14.43 -34.50
N LEU A 317 16.25 14.53 -34.64
CA LEU A 317 17.21 13.70 -33.89
C LEU A 317 17.25 14.00 -32.39
N MET A 318 16.94 15.25 -32.02
CA MET A 318 16.95 15.72 -30.65
C MET A 318 15.54 16.09 -30.21
N MET A 319 15.29 15.96 -28.91
CA MET A 319 14.03 16.37 -28.30
C MET A 319 14.28 17.02 -26.94
N SER A 320 13.32 17.85 -26.52
CA SER A 320 13.37 18.46 -25.20
C SER A 320 13.27 17.41 -24.09
N LYS A 321 13.78 17.74 -22.90
CA LYS A 321 13.65 16.88 -21.71
C LYS A 321 12.21 16.47 -21.45
N GLN A 322 11.29 17.43 -21.57
CA GLN A 322 9.86 17.25 -21.31
C GLN A 322 9.25 16.31 -22.33
N MET A 323 9.57 16.49 -23.62
CA MET A 323 9.10 15.62 -24.69
C MET A 323 9.59 14.18 -24.49
N LYS A 324 10.89 14.00 -24.19
CA LYS A 324 11.45 12.66 -23.96
C LYS A 324 10.81 11.96 -22.77
N MET A 325 10.72 12.66 -21.64
CA MET A 325 10.11 12.14 -20.42
C MET A 325 8.66 11.73 -20.66
N TYR A 326 7.87 12.62 -21.27
CA TYR A 326 6.47 12.38 -21.60
C TYR A 326 6.31 11.14 -22.48
N TYR A 327 7.10 11.03 -23.55
CA TYR A 327 6.99 9.93 -24.49
C TYR A 327 7.34 8.57 -23.88
N LEU A 328 8.44 8.51 -23.11
CA LEU A 328 8.88 7.27 -22.47
C LEU A 328 7.94 6.84 -21.33
N LEU A 329 7.42 7.79 -20.55
CA LEU A 329 6.42 7.50 -19.51
C LEU A 329 5.09 7.02 -20.10
N GLN A 330 4.64 7.61 -21.21
CA GLN A 330 3.45 7.13 -21.92
C GLN A 330 3.67 5.70 -22.43
N LEU A 331 4.82 5.40 -23.05
CA LEU A 331 5.14 4.04 -23.45
C LEU A 331 5.15 3.06 -22.26
N ALA A 332 5.74 3.46 -21.12
CA ALA A 332 5.74 2.66 -19.90
C ALA A 332 4.33 2.37 -19.37
N PHE A 333 3.44 3.36 -19.39
CA PHE A 333 2.04 3.20 -19.02
C PHE A 333 1.30 2.25 -19.97
N TRP A 334 1.46 2.39 -21.28
CA TRP A 334 0.80 1.50 -22.23
C TRP A 334 1.27 0.04 -22.11
N ILE A 335 2.55 -0.18 -21.82
CA ILE A 335 3.09 -1.51 -21.47
C ILE A 335 2.47 -2.03 -20.17
N GLN A 336 2.40 -1.20 -19.13
CA GLN A 336 1.75 -1.56 -17.87
C GLN A 336 0.26 -1.88 -18.06
N GLN A 337 -0.45 -1.16 -18.92
CA GLN A 337 -1.85 -1.43 -19.23
C GLN A 337 -2.05 -2.76 -19.96
N MET A 338 -1.10 -3.15 -20.83
CA MET A 338 -1.11 -4.50 -21.42
C MET A 338 -1.08 -5.60 -20.35
N TYR A 339 -0.35 -5.40 -19.25
CA TYR A 339 -0.40 -6.32 -18.11
C TYR A 339 -1.76 -6.24 -17.39
N THR A 340 -2.25 -5.03 -17.10
CA THR A 340 -3.48 -4.82 -16.34
C THR A 340 -4.72 -5.40 -17.02
N ILE A 341 -4.86 -5.30 -18.35
CA ILE A 341 -6.01 -5.89 -19.06
C ILE A 341 -6.09 -7.42 -18.95
N HIS A 342 -4.98 -8.10 -18.65
CA HIS A 342 -4.95 -9.55 -18.45
C HIS A 342 -5.22 -9.95 -17.00
N VAL A 343 -4.90 -9.07 -16.04
CA VAL A 343 -5.14 -9.27 -14.61
C VAL A 343 -6.58 -8.93 -14.24
N GLU A 344 -7.14 -7.89 -14.86
CA GLU A 344 -8.52 -7.48 -14.65
C GLU A 344 -9.52 -8.45 -15.32
N LYS A 345 -10.74 -8.50 -14.78
CA LYS A 345 -11.82 -9.30 -15.35
C LYS A 345 -12.07 -8.86 -16.79
N ARG A 346 -12.08 -9.84 -17.71
CA ARG A 346 -12.32 -9.59 -19.14
C ARG A 346 -13.69 -8.97 -19.36
N ARG A 347 -13.73 -7.94 -20.20
CA ARG A 347 -14.95 -7.26 -20.66
C ARG A 347 -15.37 -7.77 -22.03
N LYS A 348 -16.57 -7.42 -22.49
CA LYS A 348 -17.10 -7.78 -23.82
C LYS A 348 -16.21 -7.28 -24.98
N ASP A 349 -15.47 -6.19 -24.76
CA ASP A 349 -14.57 -5.58 -25.75
C ASP A 349 -13.10 -6.02 -25.61
N TYR A 350 -12.83 -7.11 -24.89
CA TYR A 350 -11.47 -7.56 -24.57
C TYR A 350 -10.55 -7.68 -25.79
N GLU A 351 -10.99 -8.38 -26.85
CA GLU A 351 -10.17 -8.58 -28.05
C GLU A 351 -9.84 -7.25 -28.77
N ALA A 352 -10.82 -6.34 -28.85
CA ALA A 352 -10.63 -5.02 -29.40
C ALA A 352 -9.65 -4.19 -28.56
N MET A 353 -9.73 -4.28 -27.23
CA MET A 353 -8.82 -3.62 -26.30
C MET A 353 -7.38 -4.16 -26.41
N VAL A 354 -7.19 -5.48 -26.45
CA VAL A 354 -5.86 -6.09 -26.62
C VAL A 354 -5.23 -5.67 -27.95
N THR A 355 -6.02 -5.75 -29.04
CA THR A 355 -5.57 -5.34 -30.38
C THR A 355 -5.19 -3.86 -30.41
N HIS A 356 -6.02 -3.00 -29.81
CA HIS A 356 -5.72 -1.58 -29.66
C HIS A 356 -4.39 -1.34 -28.95
N HIS A 357 -4.16 -1.99 -27.79
CA HIS A 357 -2.91 -1.81 -27.03
C HIS A 357 -1.69 -2.29 -27.82
N PHE A 358 -1.80 -3.41 -28.53
CA PHE A 358 -0.72 -3.93 -29.35
C PHE A 358 -0.34 -2.95 -30.47
N ILE A 359 -1.34 -2.40 -31.19
CA ILE A 359 -1.12 -1.39 -32.23
C ILE A 359 -0.53 -0.10 -31.62
N THR A 360 -1.08 0.39 -30.51
CA THR A 360 -0.62 1.63 -29.85
C THR A 360 0.83 1.51 -29.37
N ILE A 361 1.20 0.40 -28.72
CA ILE A 361 2.59 0.15 -28.29
C ILE A 361 3.51 0.06 -29.51
N THR A 362 3.09 -0.65 -30.56
CA THR A 362 3.86 -0.75 -31.81
C THR A 362 4.10 0.62 -32.43
N LEU A 363 3.07 1.46 -32.50
CA LEU A 363 3.16 2.84 -33.00
C LEU A 363 4.10 3.68 -32.14
N LEU A 364 4.01 3.63 -30.80
CA LEU A 364 4.88 4.39 -29.91
C LEU A 364 6.36 3.97 -30.01
N VAL A 365 6.64 2.66 -29.97
CA VAL A 365 8.01 2.14 -30.07
C VAL A 365 8.62 2.50 -31.42
N SER A 366 7.89 2.22 -32.51
CA SER A 366 8.39 2.47 -33.87
C SER A 366 8.59 3.96 -34.12
N SER A 367 7.63 4.83 -33.77
CA SER A 367 7.75 6.28 -33.96
C SER A 367 8.85 6.91 -33.12
N TYR A 368 9.12 6.38 -31.92
CA TYR A 368 10.29 6.77 -31.13
C TYR A 368 11.58 6.37 -31.85
N ALA A 369 11.68 5.13 -32.34
CA ALA A 369 12.86 4.64 -33.06
C ALA A 369 13.11 5.37 -34.38
N THR A 370 12.07 5.79 -35.11
CA THR A 370 12.17 6.34 -36.47
C THR A 370 12.06 7.87 -36.55
N ASN A 371 12.15 8.57 -35.42
CA ASN A 371 12.10 10.04 -35.32
C ASN A 371 10.74 10.68 -35.67
N PHE A 372 9.63 10.00 -35.42
CA PHE A 372 8.27 10.52 -35.65
C PHE A 372 7.56 10.96 -34.36
N THR A 373 8.32 11.41 -33.36
CA THR A 373 7.78 11.71 -32.03
C THR A 373 6.80 12.90 -32.03
N ARG A 374 6.94 13.86 -32.96
CA ARG A 374 5.96 14.96 -33.13
C ARG A 374 4.57 14.44 -33.50
N ILE A 375 4.50 13.49 -34.44
CA ILE A 375 3.25 12.82 -34.83
C ILE A 375 2.71 12.01 -33.64
N GLY A 376 3.58 11.25 -32.97
CA GLY A 376 3.19 10.47 -31.80
C GLY A 376 2.62 11.30 -30.66
N ASN A 377 3.17 12.49 -30.40
CA ASN A 377 2.63 13.41 -29.40
C ASN A 377 1.24 13.93 -29.80
N ALA A 378 1.05 14.33 -31.06
CA ALA A 378 -0.28 14.72 -31.54
C ALA A 378 -1.31 13.59 -31.41
N VAL A 379 -0.91 12.34 -31.68
CA VAL A 379 -1.76 11.16 -31.46
C VAL A 379 -2.10 11.00 -29.98
N LEU A 380 -1.12 11.01 -29.08
CA LEU A 380 -1.35 10.84 -27.63
C LEU A 380 -2.29 11.93 -27.07
N CYS A 381 -2.04 13.20 -27.39
CA CYS A 381 -2.89 14.32 -26.94
C CYS A 381 -4.33 14.22 -27.44
N CYS A 382 -4.50 13.78 -28.69
CA CYS A 382 -5.80 13.54 -29.29
C CYS A 382 -6.55 12.39 -28.60
N MET A 383 -5.83 11.36 -28.19
CA MET A 383 -6.44 10.15 -27.65
C MET A 383 -6.88 10.39 -26.18
N ASP A 384 -6.00 10.85 -25.31
CA ASP A 384 -6.19 10.79 -23.86
C ASP A 384 -7.41 11.59 -23.31
N LEU A 385 -7.87 12.66 -24.00
CA LEU A 385 -8.95 13.54 -23.52
C LEU A 385 -10.26 12.79 -23.24
N CYS A 386 -10.65 11.88 -24.13
CA CYS A 386 -11.91 11.14 -23.97
C CYS A 386 -11.90 10.27 -22.72
N ASP A 387 -10.75 9.69 -22.39
CA ASP A 387 -10.63 8.79 -21.25
C ASP A 387 -10.69 9.55 -19.91
N VAL A 388 -10.27 10.83 -19.88
CA VAL A 388 -10.49 11.73 -18.75
C VAL A 388 -11.99 11.85 -18.44
N PHE A 389 -12.79 12.21 -19.44
CA PHE A 389 -14.23 12.41 -19.25
C PHE A 389 -14.95 11.10 -18.93
N LEU A 390 -14.59 10.00 -19.59
CA LEU A 390 -15.21 8.69 -19.34
C LEU A 390 -14.96 8.20 -17.90
N SER A 391 -13.72 8.29 -17.41
CA SER A 391 -13.41 7.89 -16.04
C SER A 391 -14.07 8.81 -15.01
N LEU A 392 -14.13 10.12 -15.26
CA LEU A 392 -14.84 11.06 -14.38
C LEU A 392 -16.35 10.77 -14.32
N ALA A 393 -17.00 10.53 -15.46
CA ALA A 393 -18.41 10.17 -15.50
C ALA A 393 -18.70 8.91 -14.66
N LYS A 394 -17.85 7.87 -14.77
CA LYS A 394 -18.01 6.64 -13.99
C LYS A 394 -17.81 6.86 -12.48
N ILE A 395 -16.81 7.66 -12.09
CA ILE A 395 -16.60 8.05 -10.69
C ILE A 395 -17.87 8.70 -10.13
N LEU A 396 -18.43 9.67 -10.86
CA LEU A 396 -19.65 10.38 -10.47
C LEU A 396 -20.88 9.46 -10.40
N LYS A 397 -21.01 8.52 -11.35
CA LYS A 397 -22.04 7.46 -11.32
C LYS A 397 -21.96 6.67 -10.02
N TYR A 398 -20.78 6.20 -9.63
CA TYR A 398 -20.63 5.41 -8.40
C TYR A 398 -20.90 6.23 -7.13
N MET A 399 -20.60 7.52 -7.14
CA MET A 399 -20.89 8.46 -6.05
C MET A 399 -22.37 8.86 -5.94
N GLY A 400 -23.20 8.52 -6.93
CA GLY A 400 -24.63 8.85 -6.97
C GLY A 400 -24.95 10.24 -7.54
N TYR A 401 -23.97 10.93 -8.12
CA TYR A 401 -24.16 12.25 -8.74
C TYR A 401 -24.64 12.13 -10.19
N THR A 402 -25.88 11.68 -10.38
CA THR A 402 -26.45 11.34 -11.70
C THR A 402 -26.47 12.52 -12.68
N THR A 403 -26.95 13.69 -12.28
CA THR A 403 -27.00 14.88 -13.17
C THR A 403 -25.61 15.30 -13.65
N LEU A 404 -24.62 15.30 -12.75
CA LEU A 404 -23.24 15.66 -13.11
C LEU A 404 -22.59 14.56 -13.95
N CYS A 405 -22.87 13.29 -13.66
CA CYS A 405 -22.45 12.15 -14.47
C CYS A 405 -22.96 12.29 -15.92
N ASP A 406 -24.25 12.59 -16.12
CA ASP A 406 -24.84 12.75 -17.45
C ASP A 406 -24.23 13.92 -18.22
N PHE A 407 -23.97 15.04 -17.54
CA PHE A 407 -23.27 16.18 -18.13
C PHE A 407 -21.85 15.80 -18.58
N VAL A 408 -21.07 15.15 -17.71
CA VAL A 408 -19.70 14.73 -18.05
C VAL A 408 -19.70 13.65 -19.14
N PHE A 409 -20.69 12.76 -19.15
CA PHE A 409 -20.87 11.77 -20.22
C PHE A 409 -21.21 12.44 -21.56
N ALA A 410 -21.99 13.53 -21.56
CA ALA A 410 -22.23 14.32 -22.76
C ALA A 410 -20.95 14.99 -23.27
N LEU A 411 -20.09 15.51 -22.38
CA LEU A 411 -18.76 16.02 -22.74
C LEU A 411 -17.90 14.92 -23.37
N PHE A 412 -17.88 13.72 -22.79
CA PHE A 412 -17.23 12.55 -23.36
C PHE A 412 -17.75 12.26 -24.78
N ALA A 413 -19.07 12.13 -24.94
CA ALA A 413 -19.73 11.80 -26.20
C ALA A 413 -19.47 12.82 -27.31
N VAL A 414 -19.40 14.12 -26.97
CA VAL A 414 -19.06 15.19 -27.91
C VAL A 414 -17.57 15.21 -28.23
N SER A 415 -16.71 15.01 -27.23
CA SER A 415 -15.26 15.02 -27.43
C SER A 415 -14.78 13.86 -28.31
N TRP A 416 -15.44 12.70 -28.25
CA TRP A 416 -15.06 11.49 -28.98
C TRP A 416 -14.95 11.69 -30.50
N PRO A 417 -16.01 12.11 -31.23
CA PRO A 417 -15.90 12.30 -32.68
C PRO A 417 -14.92 13.40 -33.05
N ILE A 418 -14.81 14.46 -32.24
CA ILE A 418 -13.86 15.56 -32.49
C ILE A 418 -12.43 15.02 -32.46
N THR A 419 -12.04 14.34 -31.39
CA THR A 419 -10.66 13.89 -31.29
C THR A 419 -10.42 12.64 -32.16
N ARG A 420 -11.23 11.60 -32.03
CA ARG A 420 -10.98 10.29 -32.65
C ARG A 420 -11.33 10.19 -34.13
N HIS A 421 -12.20 11.06 -34.66
CA HIS A 421 -12.62 11.02 -36.06
C HIS A 421 -12.29 12.28 -36.86
N VAL A 422 -12.20 13.46 -36.24
CA VAL A 422 -11.76 14.67 -36.94
C VAL A 422 -10.24 14.86 -36.80
N LEU A 423 -9.74 15.12 -35.59
CA LEU A 423 -8.32 15.41 -35.37
C LEU A 423 -7.42 14.24 -35.74
N PHE A 424 -7.81 13.01 -35.38
CA PHE A 424 -7.03 11.83 -35.78
C PHE A 424 -7.01 11.62 -37.31
N SER A 425 -8.12 11.89 -38.01
CA SER A 425 -8.15 11.80 -39.47
C SER A 425 -7.28 12.88 -40.14
N ILE A 426 -7.16 14.07 -39.53
CA ILE A 426 -6.21 15.09 -39.97
C ILE A 426 -4.76 14.56 -39.85
N ILE A 427 -4.43 13.87 -38.75
CA ILE A 427 -3.10 13.24 -38.59
C ILE A 427 -2.85 12.17 -39.66
N ILE A 428 -3.84 11.33 -39.95
CA ILE A 428 -3.74 10.31 -41.01
C ILE A 428 -3.51 10.97 -42.37
N TRP A 429 -4.33 11.98 -42.70
CA TRP A 429 -4.23 12.72 -43.96
C TRP A 429 -2.86 13.39 -44.10
N ALA A 430 -2.40 14.08 -43.06
CA ALA A 430 -1.08 14.69 -43.01
C ALA A 430 0.03 13.66 -43.26
N THR A 431 -0.07 12.47 -42.64
CA THR A 431 0.88 11.37 -42.85
C THR A 431 0.82 10.76 -44.25
N ALA A 432 -0.33 10.83 -44.92
CA ALA A 432 -0.52 10.31 -46.27
C ALA A 432 -0.07 11.28 -47.37
N VAL A 433 -0.25 12.59 -47.16
CA VAL A 433 -0.17 13.58 -48.26
C VAL A 433 1.02 14.52 -48.14
N GLU A 434 1.35 14.97 -46.94
CA GLU A 434 2.37 16.01 -46.74
C GLU A 434 3.83 15.55 -46.90
N PRO A 435 4.25 14.30 -46.57
CA PRO A 435 5.66 13.92 -46.60
C PRO A 435 6.35 14.15 -47.94
N SER A 436 5.66 13.90 -49.06
CA SER A 436 6.21 14.08 -50.41
C SER A 436 6.51 15.54 -50.76
N GLN A 437 5.94 16.49 -50.01
CA GLN A 437 6.17 17.93 -50.19
C GLN A 437 7.43 18.40 -49.47
N TYR A 438 7.83 17.71 -48.40
CA TYR A 438 8.92 18.13 -47.52
C TYR A 438 10.13 17.19 -47.53
N LEU A 439 9.94 15.90 -47.90
CA LEU A 439 10.94 14.86 -47.76
C LEU A 439 11.35 14.23 -49.09
N ASP A 440 12.65 14.02 -49.25
CA ASP A 440 13.19 13.00 -50.15
C ASP A 440 13.08 11.64 -49.46
N MET A 441 11.98 10.92 -49.72
CA MET A 441 11.50 9.73 -49.00
C MET A 441 12.39 8.47 -49.18
N LYS A 442 13.66 8.60 -48.79
CA LYS A 442 14.70 7.57 -48.90
C LYS A 442 15.05 6.98 -47.55
N TRP A 443 15.43 5.71 -47.57
CA TRP A 443 15.94 5.00 -46.42
C TRP A 443 17.42 5.34 -46.19
N GLU A 444 17.72 6.20 -45.22
CA GLU A 444 19.09 6.56 -44.83
C GLU A 444 19.26 6.51 -43.30
N PRO A 445 19.31 5.31 -42.69
CA PRO A 445 19.38 5.15 -41.23
C PRO A 445 20.56 5.84 -40.57
N GLU A 446 21.70 5.90 -41.23
CA GLU A 446 22.91 6.58 -40.70
C GLU A 446 22.70 8.08 -40.50
N LYS A 447 21.74 8.68 -41.21
CA LYS A 447 21.32 10.07 -41.04
C LYS A 447 20.04 10.20 -40.20
N GLY A 448 19.54 9.09 -39.65
CA GLY A 448 18.28 9.03 -38.91
C GLY A 448 17.02 9.18 -39.76
N LYS A 449 17.10 8.98 -41.08
CA LYS A 449 15.95 9.05 -41.99
C LYS A 449 15.40 7.66 -42.26
N TYR A 450 14.13 7.47 -41.91
CA TYR A 450 13.43 6.19 -42.02
C TYR A 450 12.15 6.29 -42.85
N PHE A 451 11.71 7.50 -43.22
CA PHE A 451 10.43 7.68 -43.91
C PHE A 451 10.56 7.41 -45.42
N THR A 452 9.98 6.28 -45.84
CA THR A 452 9.88 5.78 -47.22
C THR A 452 8.42 5.54 -47.59
N PRO A 453 8.09 5.30 -48.88
CA PRO A 453 6.74 4.90 -49.28
C PRO A 453 6.26 3.62 -48.58
N LEU A 454 7.17 2.70 -48.26
CA LEU A 454 6.85 1.47 -47.53
C LEU A 454 6.49 1.78 -46.08
N THR A 455 7.32 2.52 -45.35
CA THR A 455 7.01 2.89 -43.96
C THR A 455 5.75 3.75 -43.89
N GLN A 456 5.54 4.66 -44.83
CA GLN A 456 4.31 5.45 -44.91
C GLN A 456 3.06 4.53 -44.98
N LYS A 457 3.06 3.54 -45.88
CA LYS A 457 1.98 2.55 -45.98
C LYS A 457 1.78 1.74 -44.70
N ILE A 458 2.86 1.40 -44.00
CA ILE A 458 2.78 0.69 -42.71
C ILE A 458 2.08 1.57 -41.65
N TYR A 459 2.53 2.82 -41.46
CA TYR A 459 1.93 3.73 -40.48
C TYR A 459 0.47 4.05 -40.80
N ILE A 460 0.14 4.30 -42.07
CA ILE A 460 -1.26 4.52 -42.50
C ILE A 460 -2.10 3.28 -42.20
N SER A 461 -1.61 2.07 -42.52
CA SER A 461 -2.33 0.83 -42.22
C SER A 461 -2.60 0.66 -40.72
N LEU A 462 -1.60 0.94 -39.87
CA LEU A 462 -1.76 0.88 -38.41
C LEU A 462 -2.75 1.94 -37.89
N PHE A 463 -2.70 3.17 -38.41
CA PHE A 463 -3.66 4.21 -38.04
C PHE A 463 -5.08 3.89 -38.51
N LEU A 464 -5.26 3.34 -39.71
CA LEU A 464 -6.57 2.90 -40.20
C LEU A 464 -7.11 1.73 -39.36
N ALA A 465 -6.27 0.77 -38.97
CA ALA A 465 -6.65 -0.28 -38.05
C ALA A 465 -7.12 0.27 -36.69
N LEU A 466 -6.38 1.25 -36.15
CA LEU A 466 -6.78 1.94 -34.92
C LEU A 466 -8.10 2.70 -35.09
N ASN A 467 -8.29 3.37 -36.23
CA ASN A 467 -9.51 4.10 -36.55
C ASN A 467 -10.73 3.17 -36.64
N MET A 468 -10.60 1.98 -37.25
CA MET A 468 -11.67 0.99 -37.31
C MET A 468 -12.13 0.55 -35.91
N ILE A 469 -11.19 0.33 -34.98
CA ILE A 469 -11.53 0.00 -33.58
C ILE A 469 -12.25 1.18 -32.91
N MET A 470 -11.83 2.41 -33.18
CA MET A 470 -12.50 3.60 -32.63
C MET A 470 -13.89 3.82 -33.22
N VAL A 471 -14.11 3.49 -34.50
CA VAL A 471 -15.45 3.49 -35.11
C VAL A 471 -16.35 2.43 -34.45
N TYR A 472 -15.82 1.24 -34.19
CA TYR A 472 -16.55 0.21 -33.43
C TYR A 472 -17.02 0.72 -32.06
N TRP A 473 -16.14 1.35 -31.28
CA TRP A 473 -16.54 1.96 -30.01
C TRP A 473 -17.48 3.17 -30.17
N PHE A 474 -17.33 3.96 -31.23
CA PHE A 474 -18.24 5.08 -31.50
C PHE A 474 -19.67 4.60 -31.77
N ILE A 475 -19.84 3.49 -32.51
CA ILE A 475 -21.16 2.86 -32.70
C ILE A 475 -21.77 2.48 -31.34
N MET A 476 -20.98 1.94 -30.41
CA MET A 476 -21.45 1.63 -29.05
C MET A 476 -21.89 2.89 -28.29
N ILE A 477 -21.12 3.99 -28.38
CA ILE A 477 -21.46 5.28 -27.76
C ILE A 477 -22.77 5.82 -28.32
N VAL A 478 -22.94 5.82 -29.64
CA VAL A 478 -24.19 6.23 -30.31
C VAL A 478 -25.37 5.39 -29.84
N ASN A 479 -25.19 4.07 -29.69
CA ASN A 479 -26.24 3.19 -29.18
C ASN A 479 -26.62 3.48 -27.72
N VAL A 480 -25.68 3.98 -26.89
CA VAL A 480 -25.98 4.46 -25.54
C VAL A 480 -26.76 5.77 -25.60
N ILE A 481 -26.37 6.71 -26.45
CA ILE A 481 -27.08 8.00 -26.64
C ILE A 481 -28.53 7.77 -27.09
N ILE A 482 -28.75 6.87 -28.06
CA ILE A 482 -30.10 6.52 -28.53
C ILE A 482 -30.94 5.96 -27.38
N ARG A 483 -30.38 5.08 -26.55
CA ARG A 483 -31.08 4.54 -25.37
C ARG A 483 -31.43 5.62 -24.35
N VAL A 484 -30.50 6.52 -24.08
CA VAL A 484 -30.72 7.66 -23.16
C VAL A 484 -31.82 8.57 -23.69
N SER A 485 -31.85 8.84 -24.99
CA SER A 485 -32.91 9.65 -25.62
C SER A 485 -34.30 8.99 -25.57
N GLN A 486 -34.35 7.66 -25.40
CA GLN A 486 -35.58 6.89 -25.21
C GLN A 486 -36.00 6.78 -23.73
N GLY A 487 -35.36 7.52 -22.82
CA GLY A 487 -35.66 7.52 -21.38
C GLY A 487 -35.06 6.37 -20.59
N LYS A 488 -34.07 5.65 -21.14
CA LYS A 488 -33.32 4.59 -20.43
C LYS A 488 -32.02 5.16 -19.83
N ASN A 489 -31.43 4.47 -18.85
CA ASN A 489 -30.19 4.93 -18.21
C ASN A 489 -28.97 4.89 -19.17
N ALA A 490 -28.00 5.77 -18.92
CA ALA A 490 -26.70 5.79 -19.60
C ALA A 490 -25.80 4.66 -19.06
N GLU A 491 -26.10 3.43 -19.47
CA GLU A 491 -25.37 2.23 -19.06
C GLU A 491 -24.20 1.95 -19.99
N ASP A 492 -23.01 1.70 -19.44
CA ASP A 492 -21.83 1.33 -20.22
C ASP A 492 -21.96 -0.13 -20.68
N THR A 493 -22.35 -0.29 -21.94
CA THR A 493 -22.56 -1.59 -22.59
C THR A 493 -21.33 -2.48 -22.67
N ARG A 494 -20.13 -1.93 -22.35
CA ARG A 494 -18.87 -2.67 -22.30
C ARG A 494 -18.65 -3.38 -20.97
N SER A 495 -19.24 -2.88 -19.88
CA SER A 495 -19.05 -3.44 -18.54
C SER A 495 -20.16 -4.43 -18.19
N ASP A 496 -19.78 -5.62 -17.73
CA ASP A 496 -20.71 -6.65 -17.20
C ASP A 496 -21.31 -6.29 -15.83
N ASP A 497 -21.18 -5.02 -15.40
CA ASP A 497 -21.33 -4.64 -13.98
C ASP A 497 -22.80 -4.56 -13.49
N GLU A 498 -23.81 -4.53 -14.38
CA GLU A 498 -25.21 -4.36 -13.97
C GLU A 498 -25.97 -5.68 -13.76
N ASP A 499 -25.57 -6.77 -14.42
CA ASP A 499 -26.25 -8.06 -14.29
C ASP A 499 -25.86 -8.79 -12.98
N GLU A 500 -24.62 -8.63 -12.48
CA GLU A 500 -24.12 -9.34 -11.29
C GLU A 500 -24.57 -8.73 -9.95
N ALA A 501 -24.80 -7.42 -9.87
CA ALA A 501 -25.34 -6.82 -8.64
C ALA A 501 -26.76 -7.34 -8.35
N VAL A 502 -27.54 -7.54 -9.43
CA VAL A 502 -28.88 -8.10 -9.38
C VAL A 502 -28.86 -9.62 -9.13
N GLU A 503 -27.92 -10.36 -9.72
CA GLU A 503 -27.77 -11.80 -9.42
C GLU A 503 -27.28 -12.08 -8.00
N LEU A 504 -26.34 -11.29 -7.45
CA LEU A 504 -25.86 -11.44 -6.08
C LEU A 504 -26.93 -11.05 -5.03
N GLU A 505 -27.84 -10.12 -5.34
CA GLU A 505 -29.02 -9.86 -4.50
C GLU A 505 -30.05 -11.00 -4.61
N LYS A 506 -30.31 -11.53 -5.81
CA LYS A 506 -31.21 -12.67 -6.01
C LYS A 506 -30.71 -13.94 -5.32
N ASP A 507 -29.41 -14.18 -5.30
CA ASP A 507 -28.80 -15.33 -4.61
C ASP A 507 -28.80 -15.20 -3.08
N LYS A 508 -28.81 -13.97 -2.56
CA LYS A 508 -29.02 -13.72 -1.12
C LYS A 508 -30.48 -13.90 -0.73
N VAL A 509 -31.42 -13.50 -1.59
CA VAL A 509 -32.87 -13.68 -1.37
C VAL A 509 -33.31 -15.15 -1.56
N LYS A 510 -32.60 -15.94 -2.38
CA LYS A 510 -32.84 -17.39 -2.51
C LYS A 510 -32.26 -18.24 -1.37
N LYS A 511 -31.39 -17.67 -0.53
CA LYS A 511 -30.73 -18.35 0.60
C LYS A 511 -31.24 -17.89 1.98
N MET A 512 -32.23 -16.99 2.01
CA MET A 512 -33.10 -16.71 3.15
C MET A 512 -34.45 -17.35 2.89
#